data_AF-W6THS0-F1
#
_entry.id   AF-W6THS0-F1
#
_cell.length_a   1.000
_cell.length_b   1.000
_cell.length_c   1.000
_cell.angle_alpha   90.00
_cell.angle_beta   90.00
_cell.angle_gamma   90.00
#
_symmetry.space_group_name_H-M   'P 1'
#
loop_
_entity.id
_entity.type
_entity.pdbx_description
1 polymer ?
#
loop_
_entity_poly.entity_id
_entity_poly.type
_entity_poly.pdbx_seq_one_letter_code
_entity_poly.pdbx_strand_id
1 'polypeptide(L)' 'MKIAIFTDTYLPDKNGVATCIKQIKEGFEQKGHTVYIFCPQYYKSDLSKKNIYRCFSIKLNRTVDAKISFPNKAKIKK' A
#
# COMPACT_ATOMS: atom_id res chain seq x y z
N MET A 1 -17.35 -3.98 -6.85
CA MET A 1 -16.30 -3.72 -7.87
C MET A 1 -14.92 -4.00 -7.28
N LYS A 2 -13.89 -4.22 -8.11
CA LYS A 2 -12.48 -4.36 -7.67
C LYS A 2 -11.76 -3.02 -7.86
N ILE A 3 -11.16 -2.48 -6.80
CA ILE A 3 -10.50 -1.16 -6.78
C ILE A 3 -9.05 -1.35 -6.31
N ALA A 4 -8.08 -0.79 -7.03
CA ALA A 4 -6.67 -0.80 -6.65
C ALA A 4 -6.20 0.62 -6.33
N ILE A 5 -5.62 0.81 -5.14
CA ILE A 5 -5.04 2.08 -4.68
C ILE A 5 -3.52 1.92 -4.63
N PHE A 6 -2.80 2.78 -5.35
CA PHE A 6 -1.34 2.85 -5.34
C PHE A 6 -0.91 4.05 -4.50
N THR A 7 -0.08 3.83 -3.49
CA THR A 7 0.32 4.86 -2.54
C THR A 7 1.79 4.68 -2.13
N ASP A 8 2.46 5.79 -1.86
CA ASP A 8 3.81 5.83 -1.29
C ASP A 8 3.82 5.51 0.21
N THR A 9 2.67 5.67 0.88
CA THR A 9 2.52 5.41 2.31
C THR A 9 1.21 4.70 2.67
N TYR A 10 1.29 3.76 3.61
CA TYR A 10 0.13 3.15 4.25
C TYR A 10 0.47 2.68 5.67
N LEU A 11 -0.54 2.27 6.43
CA LEU A 11 -0.35 1.73 7.79
C LEU A 11 0.81 0.72 7.82
N PRO A 12 1.72 0.77 8.82
CA PRO A 12 1.62 1.46 10.10
C PRO A 12 2.10 2.93 10.11
N ASP A 13 2.42 3.54 8.97
CA ASP A 13 2.84 4.95 8.94
C ASP A 13 1.76 5.85 9.53
N LYS A 14 2.12 6.64 10.54
CA LYS A 14 1.21 7.56 11.25
C LYS A 14 1.25 8.93 10.58
N ASN A 15 0.56 9.06 9.45
CA ASN A 15 0.40 10.33 8.76
C ASN A 15 -1.04 10.51 8.24
N GLY A 16 -1.35 11.73 7.77
CA GLY A 16 -2.67 12.05 7.23
C GLY A 16 -3.02 11.24 5.99
N VAL A 17 -2.04 10.95 5.13
CA VAL A 17 -2.23 10.20 3.87
C VAL A 17 -2.67 8.76 4.15
N ALA A 18 -1.96 8.04 5.03
CA ALA A 18 -2.30 6.68 5.42
C ALA A 18 -3.68 6.60 6.08
N THR A 19 -4.05 7.63 6.86
CA THR A 19 -5.38 7.73 7.50
C THR A 19 -6.47 7.94 6.46
N CYS A 20 -6.27 8.85 5.50
CA CYS A 20 -7.21 9.10 4.40
C CYS A 20 -7.43 7.84 3.56
N ILE A 21 -6.36 7.15 3.16
CA ILE A 21 -6.45 5.92 2.37
C ILE A 21 -7.17 4.81 3.15
N LYS A 22 -6.94 4.70 4.46
CA LYS A 22 -7.65 3.76 5.32
C LYS A 22 -9.16 4.03 5.29
N GLN A 23 -9.57 5.28 5.47
CA GLN A 23 -10.98 5.68 5.44
C GLN A 23 -11.62 5.41 4.07
N ILE A 24 -10.90 5.69 2.98
CA ILE A 24 -11.35 5.39 1.61
C ILE A 24 -11.55 3.88 1.41
N LYS A 25 -10.58 3.06 1.83
CA LYS A 25 -10.67 1.60 1.77
C LYS A 25 -11.91 1.12 2.52
N GLU A 26 -12.07 1.54 3.77
CA GLU A 26 -13.19 1.13 4.63
C GLU A 26 -14.53 1.57 4.04
N GLY A 27 -14.65 2.80 3.54
CA GLY A 27 -15.88 3.31 2.92
C GLY A 27 -16.28 2.55 1.66
N PHE A 28 -15.31 2.15 0.83
CA PHE A 28 -15.59 1.31 -0.34
C PHE A 28 -15.89 -0.15 0.03
N GLU A 29 -15.20 -0.71 1.04
CA GLU A 29 -15.47 -2.06 1.55
C GLU A 29 -16.88 -2.16 2.16
N GLN A 30 -17.34 -1.13 2.88
CA GLN A 30 -18.71 -1.04 3.39
C GLN A 30 -19.78 -1.03 2.29
N LYS A 31 -19.44 -0.48 1.11
CA LYS A 31 -20.31 -0.51 -0.09
C LYS A 31 -20.21 -1.84 -0.86
N GLY A 32 -19.58 -2.87 -0.30
CA GLY A 32 -19.42 -4.18 -0.93
C GLY A 32 -18.38 -4.23 -2.05
N HIS A 33 -17.45 -3.27 -2.10
CA HIS A 33 -16.33 -3.30 -3.05
C HIS A 33 -15.11 -3.99 -2.44
N THR A 34 -14.29 -4.62 -3.30
CA THR A 34 -13.01 -5.20 -2.89
C THR A 34 -11.91 -4.21 -3.18
N VAL A 35 -11.22 -3.72 -2.14
CA VAL A 35 -10.17 -2.72 -2.26
C VAL A 35 -8.80 -3.34 -1.99
N TYR A 36 -7.89 -3.17 -2.94
CA TYR A 36 -6.50 -3.58 -2.89
C TYR A 36 -5.61 -2.37 -2.70
N ILE A 37 -4.61 -2.47 -1.82
CA ILE A 37 -3.64 -1.40 -1.57
C ILE A 37 -2.27 -1.87 -1.98
N PHE A 38 -1.59 -1.10 -2.79
CA PHE A 38 -0.21 -1.31 -3.21
C PHE A 38 0.66 -0.20 -2.60
N CYS A 39 1.57 -0.58 -1.72
CA CYS A 39 2.43 0.37 -1.02
C CYS A 39 3.86 -0.19 -0.84
N PRO A 40 4.85 0.66 -0.54
CA PRO A 40 6.19 0.21 -0.20
C PRO A 40 6.24 -0.77 0.98
N GLN A 41 7.19 -1.70 0.92
CA GLN A 41 7.54 -2.55 2.05
C GLN A 41 8.36 -1.76 3.06
N TYR A 42 7.91 -1.79 4.32
CA TYR A 42 8.63 -1.21 5.44
C TYR A 42 9.40 -2.28 6.19
N TYR A 43 10.57 -1.90 6.72
CA TYR A 43 11.48 -2.77 7.46
C TYR A 43 10.86 -3.44 8.70
N LYS A 44 9.76 -2.90 9.23
CA LYS A 44 9.21 -3.27 10.55
C LYS A 44 7.86 -3.99 10.54
N SER A 45 7.23 -4.25 9.38
CA SER A 45 5.85 -4.78 9.39
C SER A 45 5.66 -5.98 8.48
N ASP A 46 5.72 -7.16 9.07
CA ASP A 46 5.34 -8.44 8.47
C ASP A 46 3.84 -8.75 8.67
N LEU A 47 3.01 -7.70 8.65
CA LEU A 47 1.57 -7.85 8.76
C LEU A 47 1.03 -8.07 7.35
N SER A 48 1.08 -9.32 6.89
CA SER A 48 0.33 -9.75 5.71
C SER A 48 -1.17 -9.64 6.06
N LYS A 49 -1.76 -8.51 5.66
CA LYS A 49 -3.20 -8.27 5.80
C LYS A 49 -3.87 -8.49 4.46
N LYS A 50 -5.11 -8.97 4.51
CA LYS A 50 -5.94 -9.23 3.33
C LYS A 50 -5.99 -7.97 2.44
N ASN A 51 -5.70 -8.15 1.15
CA ASN A 51 -5.71 -7.11 0.10
C ASN A 51 -4.70 -5.95 0.27
N ILE A 52 -3.61 -6.15 1.01
CA ILE A 52 -2.51 -5.16 1.11
C ILE A 52 -1.22 -5.78 0.56
N TYR A 53 -0.75 -5.25 -0.57
CA TYR A 53 0.44 -5.67 -1.28
C TYR A 53 1.60 -4.72 -1.00
N ARG A 54 2.58 -5.23 -0.26
CA ARG A 54 3.83 -4.49 0.02
C ARG A 54 4.88 -4.80 -1.04
N CYS A 55 5.28 -3.77 -1.78
CA CYS A 55 6.23 -3.83 -2.87
C CYS A 55 7.62 -3.45 -2.36
N PHE A 56 8.64 -4.23 -2.72
CA PHE A 56 10.02 -3.88 -2.37
C PHE A 56 10.36 -2.51 -2.97
N SER A 57 10.92 -1.59 -2.18
CA SER A 57 11.13 -0.22 -2.63
C SER A 57 12.50 0.30 -2.22
N ILE A 58 13.15 1.03 -3.12
CA ILE A 58 14.47 1.64 -2.90
C ILE A 58 14.33 3.16 -3.03
N LYS A 59 15.00 3.92 -2.16
CA LYS A 59 15.11 5.39 -2.33
C LYS A 59 15.87 5.71 -3.61
N LEU A 60 15.34 6.62 -4.41
CA LEU A 60 15.94 7.00 -5.69
C LEU A 60 17.33 7.61 -5.52
N ASN A 61 17.48 8.52 -4.56
CA ASN A 61 18.75 9.14 -4.20
C ASN A 61 18.70 9.64 -2.73
N ARG A 62 19.77 10.31 -2.27
CA ARG A 62 19.84 10.88 -0.91
C ARG A 62 19.14 12.22 -0.76
N THR A 63 18.84 12.91 -1.85
CA THR A 63 18.34 14.30 -1.87
C THR A 63 16.84 14.42 -2.10
N VAL A 64 16.23 13.46 -2.78
CA VAL A 64 14.82 13.41 -3.16
C VAL A 64 14.14 12.34 -2.31
N ASP A 65 13.05 12.72 -1.64
CA ASP A 65 12.22 11.80 -0.87
C ASP A 65 11.26 11.02 -1.77
N ALA A 66 11.83 10.36 -2.77
CA ALA A 66 11.10 9.50 -3.72
C ALA A 66 11.63 8.07 -3.63
N LYS A 67 10.72 7.11 -3.68
CA LYS A 67 11.04 5.67 -3.69
C LYS A 67 10.54 5.05 -4.99
N ILE A 68 11.37 4.21 -5.59
CA ILE A 68 10.95 3.34 -6.69
C ILE A 68 10.48 2.03 -6.07
N SER A 69 9.25 1.63 -6.39
CA SER A 69 8.63 0.38 -5.93
C SER A 69 8.65 -0.67 -7.03
N PHE A 70 9.15 -1.86 -6.71
CA PHE A 70 9.15 -3.02 -7.59
C PHE A 70 8.03 -3.99 -7.18
N PRO A 71 7.06 -4.26 -8.08
CA PRO A 71 5.98 -5.18 -7.79
C PRO A 71 6.52 -6.61 -7.70
N ASN A 72 6.30 -7.27 -6.57
CA ASN A 72 6.69 -8.67 -6.41
C ASN A 72 5.66 -9.58 -7.11
N LYS A 73 6.01 -10.07 -8.31
CA LYS A 73 5.17 -11.00 -9.09
C LYS A 73 4.76 -12.27 -8.32
N ALA A 74 5.57 -12.75 -7.38
CA ALA A 74 5.24 -13.95 -6.60
C ALA A 74 4.14 -13.70 -5.55
N LYS A 75 4.01 -12.45 -5.06
CA LYS A 75 2.95 -12.03 -4.13
C LYS A 75 1.67 -11.59 -4.85
N ILE A 76 1.76 -11.27 -6.13
CA ILE A 76 0.63 -10.91 -7.00
C ILE A 76 0.25 -12.15 -7.82
N LYS A 77 -0.26 -13.20 -7.15
CA LYS A 77 -0.84 -14.34 -7.86
C LYS A 77 -2.30 -14.03 -8.25
N LYS A 78 -2.62 -14.41 -9.48
CA LYS A 78 -3.87 -14.18 -10.20
C LYS A 78 -5.02 -14.98 -9.60
#